data_AF-A0A965MLR0-F1
#
_entry.id   AF-A0A965MLR0-F1
#
_cell.length_a   1.000
_cell.length_b   1.000
_cell.length_c   1.000
_cell.angle_alpha   90.00
_cell.angle_beta   90.00
_cell.angle_gamma   90.00
#
_symmetry.space_group_name_H-M   'P 1'
#
loop_
_entity.id
_entity.type
_entity.pdbx_description
1 polymer ?
#
loop_
_entity_poly.entity_id
_entity_poly.type
_entity_poly.pdbx_seq_one_letter_code
_entity_poly.pdbx_strand_id
1 'polypeptide(L)'
;MEKQKSPDLVLVEWVDAYHLDGWQFGENPKVNLDSCWTLGFQIDKNKDGVVIAQTWYPNDVANLICIPRGMIKKLTILGDLNFGVPETE
;
A
#
# COMPACT_ATOMS: atom_id res chain seq x y z
N MET A 1 2.71 24.70 -18.53
CA MET A 1 2.25 23.42 -17.96
C MET A 1 2.55 23.43 -16.47
N GLU A 2 1.52 23.50 -15.63
CA GLU A 2 1.67 23.26 -14.20
C GLU A 2 2.05 21.78 -14.03
N LYS A 3 3.19 21.49 -13.39
CA LYS A 3 3.62 20.11 -13.16
C LYS A 3 2.80 19.53 -12.03
N GLN A 4 2.09 18.44 -12.29
CA GLN A 4 1.42 17.70 -11.26
C GLN A 4 2.32 16.58 -10.75
N LYS A 5 2.46 16.51 -9.43
CA LYS A 5 3.32 15.56 -8.75
C LYS A 5 2.46 14.55 -7.99
N SER A 6 2.71 13.25 -8.22
CA SER A 6 2.05 12.21 -7.43
C SER A 6 2.60 12.15 -6.00
N PRO A 7 1.88 11.49 -5.07
CA PRO A 7 2.50 10.97 -3.87
C PRO A 7 3.65 10.01 -4.22
N ASP A 8 4.50 9.74 -3.24
CA ASP A 8 5.59 8.78 -3.40
C ASP A 8 5.04 7.40 -3.74
N LEU A 9 5.59 6.78 -4.79
CA LEU A 9 5.42 5.37 -5.05
C LEU A 9 6.32 4.59 -4.08
N VAL A 10 5.72 3.68 -3.32
CA VAL A 10 6.40 2.92 -2.28
C VAL A 10 6.20 1.42 -2.45
N LEU A 11 7.24 0.65 -2.15
CA LEU A 11 7.18 -0.80 -1.96
C LEU A 11 7.22 -1.10 -0.46
N VAL A 12 6.13 -1.66 0.05
CA VAL A 12 6.01 -2.08 1.46
C VAL A 12 6.20 -3.59 1.53
N GLU A 13 7.19 -4.03 2.30
CA GLU A 13 7.31 -5.41 2.76
C GLU A 13 6.68 -5.49 4.16
N TRP A 14 5.71 -6.38 4.34
CA TRP A 14 4.97 -6.50 5.59
C TRP A 14 4.45 -7.91 5.81
N VAL A 15 3.92 -8.18 7.01
CA VAL A 15 3.24 -9.43 7.34
C VAL A 15 1.74 -9.21 7.22
N ASP A 16 1.09 -9.92 6.31
CA ASP A 16 -0.36 -9.83 6.15
C ASP A 16 -1.08 -10.70 7.18
N ALA A 17 -2.09 -10.11 7.81
CA ALA A 17 -3.03 -10.86 8.63
C ALA A 17 -4.05 -11.53 7.72
N TYR A 18 -3.69 -12.68 7.16
CA TYR A 18 -4.59 -13.46 6.33
C TYR A 18 -5.67 -14.15 7.17
N HIS A 19 -6.86 -14.27 6.58
CA HIS A 19 -7.93 -15.10 7.12
C HIS A 19 -7.84 -16.49 6.48
N LEU A 20 -7.89 -17.53 7.32
CA LEU A 20 -8.14 -18.89 6.85
C LEU A 20 -9.64 -19.10 6.80
N ASP A 21 -10.18 -19.28 5.61
CA ASP A 21 -11.61 -19.53 5.43
C ASP A 21 -11.99 -20.97 5.85
N GLY A 22 -13.12 -21.09 6.54
CA GLY A 22 -13.82 -22.36 6.76
C GLY A 22 -13.37 -23.21 7.95
N TRP A 23 -14.06 -24.33 8.14
CA TRP A 23 -13.76 -25.31 9.18
C TRP A 23 -12.50 -26.10 8.82
N GLN A 24 -11.58 -26.27 9.77
CA GLN A 24 -10.32 -26.97 9.54
C GLN A 24 -10.45 -28.51 9.71
N PHE A 25 -11.67 -29.03 9.89
CA PHE A 25 -12.00 -30.47 9.99
C PHE A 25 -11.05 -31.31 10.88
N GLY A 26 -10.59 -30.74 12.00
CA GLY A 26 -9.71 -31.40 12.96
C GLY A 26 -8.22 -31.06 12.82
N GLU A 27 -7.84 -30.25 11.84
CA GLU A 27 -6.49 -29.72 11.70
C GLU A 27 -6.32 -28.39 12.46
N ASN A 28 -5.22 -28.26 13.21
CA ASN A 28 -4.86 -26.98 13.80
C ASN A 28 -4.13 -26.14 12.75
N PRO A 29 -4.62 -24.93 12.42
CA PRO A 29 -3.92 -24.07 11.48
C PRO A 29 -2.55 -23.69 12.04
N LYS A 30 -1.56 -23.58 11.15
CA LYS A 30 -0.21 -23.14 11.51
C LYS A 30 -0.08 -21.65 11.28
N VAL A 31 0.61 -20.99 12.20
CA VAL A 31 0.99 -19.59 12.04
C VAL A 31 1.93 -19.48 10.84
N ASN A 32 1.57 -18.64 9.87
CA ASN A 32 2.45 -18.20 8.79
C ASN A 32 2.67 -16.68 8.91
N LEU A 33 3.94 -16.24 8.97
CA LEU A 33 4.36 -14.84 9.05
C LEU A 33 5.30 -14.46 7.90
N ASP A 34 5.15 -15.16 6.76
CA ASP A 34 5.86 -14.86 5.52
C ASP A 34 5.61 -13.42 5.11
N SER A 35 6.64 -12.79 4.54
CA SER A 35 6.49 -11.44 4.01
C SER A 35 5.58 -11.45 2.78
N CYS A 36 4.73 -10.45 2.69
CA CYS A 36 4.12 -10.03 1.43
C CYS A 36 4.67 -8.65 1.02
N TRP A 37 4.54 -8.34 -0.27
CA TRP A 37 4.99 -7.08 -0.84
C TRP A 37 3.82 -6.37 -1.50
N THR A 38 3.68 -5.07 -1.23
CA THR A 38 2.64 -4.24 -1.82
C THR A 38 3.26 -2.97 -2.38
N LEU A 39 2.95 -2.69 -3.64
CA LEU A 39 3.34 -1.46 -4.33
C LEU A 39 2.13 -0.51 -4.36
N GLY A 40 2.34 0.76 -4.03
CA GLY A 40 1.27 1.76 -4.12
C GLY A 40 1.75 3.18 -3.87
N PHE A 41 0.86 4.15 -4.03
CA PHE A 41 1.09 5.55 -3.70
C PHE A 41 0.88 5.78 -2.21
N GLN A 42 1.86 6.36 -1.51
CA GLN A 42 1.77 6.64 -0.07
C GLN A 42 0.82 7.82 0.19
N ILE A 43 -0.38 7.54 0.67
CA ILE A 43 -1.42 8.54 0.92
C ILE A 43 -1.28 9.17 2.30
N ASP A 44 -1.01 8.34 3.31
CA ASP A 44 -0.74 8.81 4.67
C ASP A 44 0.33 7.95 5.34
N LYS A 45 1.03 8.55 6.31
CA LYS A 45 2.01 7.89 7.16
C LYS A 45 2.09 8.61 8.49
N ASN A 46 1.91 7.84 9.56
CA ASN A 46 2.05 8.33 10.92
C ASN A 46 2.75 7.27 11.81
N LYS A 47 2.73 7.48 13.12
CA LYS A 47 3.36 6.56 14.09
C LYS A 47 2.69 5.18 14.15
N ASP A 48 1.41 5.10 13.76
CA ASP A 48 0.58 3.91 13.88
C ASP A 48 0.63 3.05 12.60
N GLY A 49 0.99 3.61 11.44
CA GLY A 49 1.13 2.85 10.21
C GLY A 49 1.31 3.70 8.94
N VAL A 50 1.02 3.05 7.80
CA VAL A 50 0.97 3.69 6.48
C VAL A 50 -0.35 3.35 5.80
N VAL A 51 -0.86 4.27 5.00
CA VAL A 51 -1.95 4.03 4.04
C VAL A 51 -1.39 4.19 2.64
N ILE A 52 -1.54 3.16 1.81
CA ILE A 52 -1.15 3.19 0.40
C ILE A 52 -2.36 2.95 -0.49
N ALA A 53 -2.38 3.57 -1.67
CA ALA A 53 -3.40 3.37 -2.71
C ALA A 53 -2.79 2.69 -3.93
N GLN A 54 -3.47 1.69 -4.50
CA GLN A 54 -3.06 1.13 -5.79
C GLN A 54 -3.30 2.13 -6.94
N THR A 55 -4.29 3.00 -6.79
CA THR A 55 -4.65 4.01 -7.80
C THR A 55 -4.77 5.38 -7.14
N TRP A 56 -4.16 6.37 -7.76
CA TRP A 56 -4.24 7.77 -7.35
C TRP A 56 -4.53 8.65 -8.55
N TYR A 57 -5.42 9.62 -8.36
CA TYR A 57 -5.53 10.80 -9.21
C TYR A 57 -5.60 12.05 -8.33
N PRO A 58 -5.40 13.25 -8.87
CA PRO A 58 -5.20 14.46 -8.06
C PRO A 58 -6.21 14.74 -6.96
N ASN A 59 -7.45 14.30 -7.13
CA ASN A 59 -8.54 14.59 -6.21
C ASN A 59 -9.08 13.35 -5.50
N ASP A 60 -8.47 12.17 -5.68
CA ASP A 60 -9.03 10.91 -5.13
C ASP A 60 -8.06 9.72 -5.26
N VAL A 61 -8.44 8.63 -4.60
CA VAL A 61 -7.65 7.41 -4.48
C VAL A 61 -8.57 6.18 -4.45
N ALA A 62 -8.07 5.05 -4.93
CA ALA A 62 -8.80 3.79 -4.89
C ALA A 62 -7.90 2.62 -4.50
N ASN A 63 -8.54 1.53 -4.05
CA ASN A 63 -7.88 0.30 -3.59
C ASN A 63 -6.83 0.61 -2.51
N LEU A 64 -7.33 1.17 -1.40
CA LEU A 64 -6.51 1.54 -0.25
C LEU A 64 -6.18 0.32 0.61
N ILE A 65 -4.95 0.29 1.12
CA ILE A 65 -4.50 -0.65 2.13
C ILE A 65 -3.89 0.14 3.27
N CYS A 66 -4.39 -0.08 4.49
CA CYS A 66 -3.79 0.41 5.72
C CYS A 66 -2.91 -0.70 6.30
N ILE A 67 -1.62 -0.43 6.49
CA ILE A 67 -0.65 -1.37 7.03
C ILE A 67 -0.17 -0.87 8.39
N PRO A 68 -0.55 -1.53 9.50
CA PRO A 68 -0.10 -1.17 10.84
C PRO A 68 1.42 -1.22 10.98
N ARG A 69 1.99 -0.29 11.75
CA ARG A 69 3.44 -0.16 11.93
C ARG A 69 4.10 -1.46 12.41
N GLY A 70 3.44 -2.23 13.27
CA GLY A 70 3.94 -3.51 13.78
C GLY A 70 4.04 -4.62 12.73
N MET A 71 3.35 -4.49 11.60
CA MET A 71 3.37 -5.47 10.51
C MET A 71 4.40 -5.11 9.43
N ILE A 72 4.85 -3.85 9.37
CA ILE A 72 5.80 -3.37 8.37
C ILE A 72 7.20 -3.88 8.71
N LYS A 73 7.78 -4.68 7.82
CA LYS A 73 9.19 -5.10 7.86
C LYS A 73 10.07 -4.04 7.21
N LYS A 74 9.66 -3.51 6.05
CA LYS A 74 10.42 -2.52 5.29
C LYS A 74 9.49 -1.62 4.46
N LEU A 75 9.82 -0.33 4.40
CA LEU A 75 9.20 0.65 3.50
C LEU A 75 10.28 1.22 2.59
N THR A 76 10.17 0.97 1.28
CA THR A 76 11.12 1.48 0.27
C THR A 76 10.44 2.54 -0.58
N ILE A 77 10.99 3.75 -0.62
CA ILE A 77 10.52 4.82 -1.50
C ILE A 77 11.17 4.63 -2.86
N LEU A 78 10.36 4.53 -3.93
CA LEU A 78 10.82 4.34 -5.30
C LEU A 78 10.89 5.67 -6.08
N GLY A 79 10.21 6.70 -5.61
CA GLY A 79 10.20 8.04 -6.19
C GLY A 79 8.78 8.56 -6.40
N ASP A 80 8.65 9.58 -7.24
CA ASP A 80 7.37 10.18 -7.63
C ASP A 80 7.18 10.11 -9.15
N LEU A 81 5.95 10.37 -9.60
CA LEU A 81 5.64 10.60 -11.00
C LEU A 81 5.47 12.10 -11.24
N ASN A 82 6.18 12.62 -12.23
CA ASN A 82 6.02 13.99 -12.72
C ASN A 82 5.43 13.93 -14.12
N PHE A 83 4.23 14.47 -14.31
CA PHE A 83 3.59 14.52 -15.62
C PHE A 83 3.10 15.93 -15.93
N GLY A 84 3.15 16.28 -17.22
CA GLY A 84 2.53 17.51 -17.73
C GLY A 84 1.02 17.28 -17.85
N VAL A 85 0.22 18.24 -17.38
CA VAL A 85 -1.22 18.23 -17.64
C VAL A 85 -1.42 18.50 -19.14
N PRO A 86 -2.11 17.63 -19.89
CA PRO A 86 -2.54 17.95 -21.25
C PRO A 86 -3.48 19.16 -21.19
N GLU A 87 -3.32 20.14 -22.08
CA GLU A 87 -4.31 21.21 -22.22
C GLU A 87 -5.67 20.55 -22.51
N THR A 88 -6.65 20.77 -21.63
CA THR A 88 -8.02 20.34 -21.85
C THR A 88 -8.59 21.09 -23.06
N GLU A 89 -9.12 20.37 -24.05
CA GLU A 89 -9.96 20.95 -25.11
C GLU A 89 -11.26 21.56 -24.57
#